data_AF-A0A1G9Y0Z3-F1
#
_entry.id   AF-A0A1G9Y0Z3-F1
#
_cell.length_a   1.000
_cell.length_b   1.000
_cell.length_c   1.000
_cell.angle_alpha   90.00
_cell.angle_beta   90.00
_cell.angle_gamma   90.00
#
_symmetry.space_group_name_H-M   'P 1'
#
loop_
_entity.id
_entity.type
_entity.pdbx_description
1 polymer ?
#
loop_
_entity_poly.entity_id
_entity_poly.type
_entity_poly.pdbx_seq_one_letter_code
_entity_poly.pdbx_strand_id
1 'polypeptide(L)'
;MRISTLIASIVAGGTILGIGVAAAADLPPAAYTKAPPIVAPVYNWTGFYVGANMGYGAASDPVNMSFSRATDGGEHPMLAPSGWLGGAQLGYNFQAGRWVLGVEGDIQASALSQSPTCFDFCAPGFTFKATQELSWFATARGRVGYTMGPALIYATGGAAFTNVKTSLSQASFFQPDVVSTFNDARTGWALGGGIEAALGGHWTAKVEYLYMDFGRINHTLVDPFRFQSSQIYAIDIHEHVFRVGVNYLFNDPSRGAGAGSFAGAYAMMPPPAYNWTGFYVGGNLGAGVANGPGALGFDNAVFNQTSFAARSLNGGLQAGANWQTQNLVLGVEGDIQLNDQRQKDCFDFCLPAQSIDLTTRLPWFATLRGRIGYGSGPLLVYGTAGAALGRVETSYVDRDNNFVFASGNFGEVKSGWTAGGGIEAALSERWTAKAEYLYLDLGGVARSMPNPFGGNDQFSTTVHDHVIRVGLNYKVGP
;
A
#
# COMPACT_ATOMS: atom_id res chain seq x y z
N MET A 1 -64.33 -30.20 -63.70
CA MET A 1 -64.34 -29.44 -62.43
C MET A 1 -65.25 -30.20 -61.47
N ARG A 2 -64.77 -30.53 -60.25
CA ARG A 2 -65.33 -31.44 -59.21
C ARG A 2 -65.16 -32.94 -59.56
N ILE A 3 -64.19 -33.69 -59.02
CA ILE A 3 -63.81 -34.09 -57.64
C ILE A 3 -64.75 -35.14 -57.02
N SER A 4 -64.11 -36.28 -56.68
CA SER A 4 -64.38 -37.33 -55.65
C SER A 4 -65.48 -38.37 -55.86
N THR A 5 -65.08 -39.64 -56.01
CA THR A 5 -65.33 -40.82 -55.11
C THR A 5 -64.67 -42.07 -55.73
N LEU A 6 -63.55 -42.59 -55.19
CA LEU A 6 -63.42 -43.67 -54.19
C LEU A 6 -64.06 -45.01 -54.61
N ILE A 7 -63.22 -46.03 -54.87
CA ILE A 7 -63.26 -47.39 -54.29
C ILE A 7 -61.88 -48.01 -54.55
N ALA A 8 -61.18 -48.32 -53.46
CA ALA A 8 -59.92 -49.07 -53.47
C ALA A 8 -60.24 -50.55 -53.18
N SER A 9 -59.75 -51.43 -54.05
CA SER A 9 -59.78 -52.89 -53.86
C SER A 9 -58.41 -53.38 -53.44
N ILE A 10 -58.41 -54.14 -52.35
CA ILE A 10 -57.30 -54.82 -51.67
C ILE A 10 -56.74 -55.95 -52.56
N VAL A 11 -55.43 -56.01 -52.76
CA VAL A 11 -54.68 -57.28 -52.93
C VAL A 11 -53.29 -57.13 -52.30
N ALA A 12 -52.97 -58.10 -51.45
CA ALA A 12 -51.75 -58.25 -50.67
C ALA A 12 -50.56 -58.79 -51.49
N GLY A 13 -49.33 -58.45 -51.08
CA GLY A 13 -48.09 -59.06 -51.55
C GLY A 13 -46.95 -58.78 -50.58
N GLY A 14 -46.46 -59.83 -49.91
CA GLY A 14 -45.74 -59.77 -48.63
C GLY A 14 -44.29 -59.26 -48.66
N THR A 15 -43.91 -58.64 -47.55
CA THR A 15 -42.55 -58.25 -47.17
C THR A 15 -41.86 -59.39 -46.42
N ILE A 16 -40.69 -59.84 -46.92
CA ILE A 16 -39.76 -60.69 -46.18
C ILE A 16 -38.86 -59.76 -45.34
N LEU A 17 -39.08 -59.71 -44.03
CA LEU A 17 -38.17 -59.09 -43.07
C LEU A 17 -37.10 -60.12 -42.69
N GLY A 18 -35.88 -59.95 -43.20
CA GLY A 18 -34.72 -60.68 -42.73
C GLY A 18 -34.31 -60.18 -41.35
N ILE A 19 -34.41 -61.05 -40.34
CA ILE A 19 -33.89 -60.78 -39.00
C ILE A 19 -32.38 -61.09 -39.03
N GLY A 20 -31.57 -60.05 -39.26
CA GLY A 20 -30.13 -60.12 -39.02
C GLY A 20 -29.88 -60.05 -37.51
N VAL A 21 -29.45 -61.15 -36.90
CA VAL A 21 -28.91 -61.15 -35.54
C VAL A 21 -27.57 -60.42 -35.56
N ALA A 22 -27.53 -59.22 -35.00
CA ALA A 22 -26.30 -58.50 -34.72
C ALA A 22 -25.58 -59.17 -33.54
N ALA A 23 -24.62 -60.04 -33.82
CA ALA A 23 -23.68 -60.57 -32.83
C ALA A 23 -22.54 -59.54 -32.64
N ALA A 24 -22.72 -58.62 -31.68
CA ALA A 24 -21.68 -57.70 -31.24
C ALA A 24 -21.64 -57.64 -29.70
N ALA A 25 -21.71 -58.80 -29.05
CA ALA A 25 -21.69 -58.91 -27.59
C ALA A 25 -20.29 -59.17 -26.98
N ASP A 26 -19.27 -59.45 -27.81
CA ASP A 26 -17.96 -59.91 -27.32
C ASP A 26 -16.83 -58.89 -27.54
N LEU A 27 -17.14 -57.59 -27.53
CA LEU A 27 -16.12 -56.56 -27.39
C LEU A 27 -15.72 -56.47 -25.91
N PRO A 28 -14.47 -56.83 -25.53
CA PRO A 28 -14.02 -56.65 -24.16
C PRO A 28 -14.16 -55.17 -23.77
N PRO A 29 -14.58 -54.85 -22.52
CA PRO A 29 -14.63 -53.48 -22.04
C PRO A 29 -13.28 -52.82 -22.31
N ALA A 30 -13.28 -51.67 -23.00
CA ALA A 30 -12.07 -50.89 -23.19
C ALA A 30 -11.41 -50.69 -21.82
N ALA A 31 -10.14 -51.09 -21.70
CA ALA A 31 -9.39 -50.90 -20.47
C ALA A 31 -9.45 -49.42 -20.11
N TYR A 32 -10.05 -49.10 -18.96
CA TYR A 32 -10.02 -47.75 -18.40
C TYR A 32 -8.57 -47.43 -18.00
N THR A 33 -7.77 -46.95 -18.94
CA THR A 33 -6.50 -46.30 -18.60
C THR A 33 -6.88 -45.02 -17.85
N LYS A 34 -6.49 -44.92 -16.57
CA LYS A 34 -6.58 -43.69 -15.81
C LYS A 34 -6.07 -42.55 -16.69
N ALA A 35 -6.92 -41.54 -16.91
CA ALA A 35 -6.54 -40.38 -17.69
C ALA A 35 -5.17 -39.88 -17.20
N PRO A 36 -4.22 -39.54 -18.11
CA PRO A 36 -2.94 -38.99 -17.70
C PRO A 36 -3.16 -37.88 -16.68
N PRO A 37 -2.37 -37.81 -15.59
CA PRO A 37 -2.48 -36.72 -14.63
C PRO A 37 -2.47 -35.40 -15.40
N ILE A 38 -3.52 -34.59 -15.23
CA ILE A 38 -3.57 -33.24 -15.78
C ILE A 38 -2.44 -32.47 -15.08
N VAL A 39 -1.30 -32.34 -15.75
CA VAL A 39 -0.22 -31.47 -15.28
C VAL A 39 -0.73 -30.06 -15.48
N ALA A 40 -1.07 -29.37 -14.40
CA ALA A 40 -1.43 -27.96 -14.45
C ALA A 40 -0.30 -27.21 -15.20
N PRO A 41 -0.62 -26.36 -16.20
CA PRO A 41 0.39 -25.56 -16.86
C PRO A 41 1.19 -24.78 -15.82
N VAL A 42 2.49 -25.02 -15.75
CA VAL A 42 3.38 -24.27 -14.85
C VAL A 42 3.64 -22.93 -15.51
N TYR A 43 3.17 -21.84 -14.90
CA TYR A 43 3.47 -20.50 -15.38
C TYR A 43 4.98 -20.27 -15.36
N ASN A 44 5.55 -19.97 -16.53
CA ASN A 44 6.97 -19.67 -16.66
C ASN A 44 7.20 -18.16 -16.46
N TRP A 45 7.84 -17.79 -15.35
CA TRP A 45 8.22 -16.43 -15.01
C TRP A 45 9.45 -15.94 -15.78
N THR A 46 10.13 -16.80 -16.54
CA THR A 46 11.34 -16.42 -17.31
C THR A 46 10.99 -15.48 -18.44
N GLY A 47 11.64 -14.33 -18.51
CA GLY A 47 11.54 -13.41 -19.63
C GLY A 47 11.75 -11.95 -19.26
N PHE A 48 11.87 -11.14 -20.30
CA PHE A 48 11.83 -9.68 -20.18
C PHE A 48 10.39 -9.23 -19.93
N TYR A 49 10.21 -8.25 -19.05
CA TYR A 49 8.92 -7.60 -18.81
C TYR A 49 9.06 -6.09 -18.72
N VAL A 50 7.97 -5.40 -19.06
CA VAL A 50 7.78 -3.96 -18.79
C VAL A 50 6.46 -3.78 -18.08
N GLY A 51 6.33 -2.73 -17.28
CA GLY A 51 5.12 -2.48 -16.53
C GLY A 51 4.98 -1.04 -16.09
N ALA A 52 3.81 -0.75 -15.56
CA ALA A 52 3.51 0.49 -14.88
C ALA A 52 3.14 0.19 -13.43
N ASN A 53 3.31 1.18 -12.57
CA ASN A 53 2.92 1.08 -11.16
C ASN A 53 2.41 2.42 -10.65
N MET A 54 1.63 2.35 -9.59
CA MET A 54 1.24 3.50 -8.78
C MET A 54 1.27 3.12 -7.31
N GLY A 55 1.53 4.09 -6.46
CA GLY A 55 1.71 3.83 -5.05
C GLY A 55 1.55 5.07 -4.19
N TYR A 56 1.77 4.86 -2.90
CA TYR A 56 1.83 5.91 -1.90
C TYR A 56 3.16 5.75 -1.14
N GLY A 57 3.90 6.84 -1.03
CA GLY A 57 5.17 6.90 -0.33
C GLY A 57 5.06 7.85 0.84
N ALA A 58 5.81 7.55 1.91
CA ALA A 58 5.97 8.46 3.03
C ALA A 58 7.36 8.33 3.66
N ALA A 59 7.97 9.49 3.90
CA ALA A 59 9.21 9.62 4.62
C ALA A 59 8.96 9.93 6.10
N SER A 60 10.00 9.75 6.90
CA SER A 60 10.04 10.11 8.32
C SER A 60 11.51 10.30 8.62
N ASP A 61 11.91 11.54 8.44
CA ASP A 61 13.27 12.01 8.34
C ASP A 61 13.54 12.86 9.58
N PRO A 62 14.12 12.29 10.64
CA PRO A 62 14.52 13.06 11.81
C PRO A 62 15.52 14.11 11.39
N VAL A 63 15.29 15.35 11.77
CA VAL A 63 16.25 16.43 11.59
C VAL A 63 16.94 16.65 12.93
N ASN A 64 18.27 16.58 12.91
CA ASN A 64 19.09 16.97 14.05
C ASN A 64 19.63 18.37 13.80
N MET A 65 19.34 19.28 14.72
CA MET A 65 19.89 20.63 14.70
C MET A 65 21.02 20.75 15.71
N SER A 66 22.08 21.47 15.34
CA SER A 66 23.15 21.82 16.27
C SER A 66 23.61 23.25 16.06
N PHE A 67 23.67 24.00 17.16
CA PHE A 67 24.07 25.40 17.19
C PHE A 67 25.56 25.50 17.54
N SER A 68 26.31 26.32 16.79
CA SER A 68 27.77 26.40 16.94
C SER A 68 28.23 27.13 18.23
N ARG A 69 27.36 27.87 18.92
CA ARG A 69 27.65 28.52 20.22
C ARG A 69 26.38 28.58 21.07
N ALA A 70 26.53 28.12 22.32
CA ALA A 70 25.60 28.16 23.47
C ALA A 70 24.84 26.86 23.77
N THR A 71 24.64 26.69 25.07
CA THR A 71 24.25 25.56 25.92
C THR A 71 22.85 24.96 25.69
N ASP A 72 22.34 25.02 24.47
CA ASP A 72 20.99 24.58 24.14
C ASP A 72 21.00 23.19 23.51
N GLY A 73 20.32 22.25 24.16
CA GLY A 73 20.04 20.90 23.64
C GLY A 73 19.41 20.98 22.24
N GLY A 74 19.89 20.12 21.35
CA GLY A 74 19.48 20.12 19.96
C GLY A 74 17.98 19.88 19.81
N GLU A 75 17.34 20.66 18.96
CA GLU A 75 15.98 20.39 18.51
C GLU A 75 15.98 19.18 17.57
N HIS A 76 14.92 18.36 17.68
CA HIS A 76 14.70 17.18 16.84
C HIS A 76 13.36 17.25 16.07
N PRO A 77 13.12 18.28 15.25
CA PRO A 77 11.94 18.31 14.39
C PRO A 77 12.00 17.19 13.34
N MET A 78 10.85 16.69 12.92
CA MET A 78 10.74 15.61 11.93
C MET A 78 10.20 16.16 10.61
N LEU A 79 10.88 15.84 9.51
CA LEU A 79 10.32 16.00 8.16
C LEU A 79 9.67 14.68 7.75
N ALA A 80 8.51 14.77 7.11
CA ALA A 80 7.55 13.71 6.91
C ALA A 80 6.83 13.85 5.55
N PRO A 81 7.54 14.13 4.43
CA PRO A 81 6.91 14.23 3.12
C PRO A 81 6.19 12.92 2.77
N SER A 82 4.98 13.04 2.24
CA SER A 82 4.22 11.89 1.77
C SER A 82 3.41 12.27 0.56
N GLY A 83 2.99 11.27 -0.21
CA GLY A 83 2.23 11.52 -1.40
C GLY A 83 2.11 10.33 -2.32
N TRP A 84 1.35 10.55 -3.39
CA TRP A 84 1.19 9.58 -4.45
C TRP A 84 2.43 9.56 -5.35
N LEU A 85 2.71 8.38 -5.89
CA LEU A 85 3.75 8.17 -6.89
C LEU A 85 3.24 7.28 -7.99
N GLY A 86 3.83 7.42 -9.17
CA GLY A 86 3.54 6.60 -10.32
C GLY A 86 4.70 6.57 -11.28
N GLY A 87 4.83 5.45 -11.99
CA GLY A 87 5.97 5.28 -12.87
C GLY A 87 5.96 3.99 -13.65
N ALA A 88 7.13 3.69 -14.20
CA ALA A 88 7.33 2.55 -15.08
C ALA A 88 8.46 1.68 -14.54
N GLN A 89 8.31 0.36 -14.72
CA GLN A 89 9.33 -0.62 -14.41
C GLN A 89 9.65 -1.48 -15.64
N LEU A 90 10.85 -2.01 -15.66
CA LEU A 90 11.26 -3.06 -16.58
C LEU A 90 12.19 -4.02 -15.87
N GLY A 91 12.26 -5.24 -16.36
CA GLY A 91 13.14 -6.23 -15.77
C GLY A 91 13.26 -7.50 -16.59
N TYR A 92 14.12 -8.37 -16.11
CA TYR A 92 14.31 -9.70 -16.67
C TYR A 92 14.32 -10.72 -15.54
N ASN A 93 13.49 -11.74 -15.68
CA ASN A 93 13.43 -12.86 -14.76
C ASN A 93 14.02 -14.11 -15.42
N PHE A 94 14.72 -14.91 -14.65
CA PHE A 94 15.22 -16.24 -14.96
C PHE A 94 14.70 -17.22 -13.91
N GLN A 95 13.88 -18.18 -14.34
CA GLN A 95 13.33 -19.19 -13.45
C GLN A 95 14.08 -20.51 -13.57
N ALA A 96 14.55 -21.04 -12.44
CA ALA A 96 15.12 -22.38 -12.31
C ALA A 96 14.32 -23.18 -11.29
N GLY A 97 13.46 -24.09 -11.78
CA GLY A 97 12.52 -24.83 -10.94
C GLY A 97 11.52 -23.88 -10.27
N ARG A 98 11.51 -23.86 -8.93
CA ARG A 98 10.65 -22.95 -8.14
C ARG A 98 11.31 -21.62 -7.80
N TRP A 99 12.59 -21.45 -8.10
CA TRP A 99 13.31 -20.21 -7.83
C TRP A 99 13.28 -19.28 -9.04
N VAL A 100 13.05 -18.01 -8.80
CA VAL A 100 13.13 -16.94 -9.79
C VAL A 100 14.23 -15.97 -9.35
N LEU A 101 15.21 -15.76 -10.21
CA LEU A 101 16.21 -14.71 -10.07
C LEU A 101 15.92 -13.65 -11.11
N GLY A 102 16.11 -12.39 -10.79
CA GLY A 102 15.89 -11.33 -11.77
C GLY A 102 16.60 -10.04 -11.44
N VAL A 103 16.48 -9.12 -12.37
CA VAL A 103 16.86 -7.72 -12.21
C VAL A 103 15.67 -6.85 -12.59
N GLU A 104 15.41 -5.81 -11.83
CA GLU A 104 14.35 -4.82 -12.07
C GLU A 104 14.96 -3.42 -11.98
N GLY A 105 14.63 -2.58 -12.95
CA GLY A 105 14.89 -1.16 -12.92
C GLY A 105 13.56 -0.40 -13.02
N ASP A 106 13.42 0.68 -12.27
CA ASP A 106 12.22 1.50 -12.31
C ASP A 106 12.52 2.98 -12.07
N ILE A 107 11.65 3.82 -12.60
CA ILE A 107 11.64 5.27 -12.38
C ILE A 107 10.24 5.70 -11.99
N GLN A 108 10.17 6.59 -11.00
CA GLN A 108 8.94 7.05 -10.39
C GLN A 108 8.91 8.57 -10.41
N ALA A 109 7.79 9.13 -10.86
CA ALA A 109 7.40 10.48 -10.52
C ALA A 109 6.70 10.44 -9.17
N SER A 110 7.06 11.34 -8.27
CA SER A 110 6.50 11.39 -6.92
C SER A 110 5.97 12.79 -6.61
N ALA A 111 4.80 12.83 -5.98
CA ALA A 111 4.22 14.02 -5.37
C ALA A 111 4.47 14.03 -3.86
N LEU A 112 5.59 13.42 -3.42
CA LEU A 112 5.99 13.39 -2.02
C LEU A 112 6.41 14.80 -1.63
N SER A 113 5.56 15.45 -0.85
CA SER A 113 5.77 16.82 -0.40
C SER A 113 5.25 16.99 1.01
N GLN A 114 5.81 17.98 1.69
CA GLN A 114 5.40 18.38 3.02
C GLN A 114 4.95 19.84 3.01
N SER A 115 3.87 20.15 3.73
CA SER A 115 3.50 21.54 4.02
C SER A 115 4.55 22.21 4.91
N PRO A 116 4.80 23.52 4.80
CA PRO A 116 5.86 24.18 5.55
C PRO A 116 5.71 23.93 7.06
N THR A 117 6.66 23.22 7.65
CA THR A 117 6.69 22.96 9.08
C THR A 117 7.48 24.03 9.80
N CYS A 118 6.94 24.52 10.91
CA CYS A 118 7.69 25.38 11.79
C CYS A 118 8.95 24.67 12.32
N PHE A 119 10.05 25.41 12.40
CA PHE A 119 11.33 24.99 12.96
C PHE A 119 11.77 26.02 14.00
N ASP A 120 12.27 25.63 15.16
CA ASP A 120 12.68 26.55 16.24
C ASP A 120 11.54 27.49 16.67
N PHE A 121 11.55 28.76 16.21
CA PHE A 121 10.65 29.80 16.69
C PHE A 121 9.65 30.26 15.61
N CYS A 122 8.36 30.08 15.88
CA CYS A 122 7.28 30.65 15.06
C CYS A 122 6.28 31.42 15.92
N ALA A 123 6.36 32.75 15.85
CA ALA A 123 5.45 33.69 16.49
C ALA A 123 4.95 34.71 15.46
N PRO A 124 3.94 35.54 15.77
CA PRO A 124 3.55 36.65 14.91
C PRO A 124 4.78 37.47 14.49
N GLY A 125 5.02 37.50 13.17
CA GLY A 125 6.15 38.13 12.48
C GLY A 125 7.56 37.69 12.87
N PHE A 126 7.69 36.45 13.35
CA PHE A 126 8.94 35.68 13.30
C PHE A 126 8.58 34.26 12.87
N THR A 127 9.09 33.78 11.74
CA THR A 127 8.72 32.44 11.27
C THR A 127 9.89 31.76 10.60
N PHE A 128 10.17 30.54 11.01
CA PHE A 128 11.13 29.66 10.37
C PHE A 128 10.39 28.44 9.85
N LYS A 129 10.52 28.17 8.56
CA LYS A 129 9.79 27.10 7.88
C LYS A 129 10.73 26.21 7.10
N ALA A 130 10.48 24.91 7.18
CA ALA A 130 11.14 23.90 6.35
C ALA A 130 10.11 23.18 5.46
N THR A 131 10.47 23.00 4.20
CA THR A 131 9.72 22.23 3.20
C THR A 131 10.67 21.23 2.54
N GLN A 132 10.24 19.98 2.42
CA GLN A 132 10.97 18.94 1.71
C GLN A 132 10.08 18.37 0.59
N GLU A 133 10.68 18.21 -0.58
CA GLU A 133 10.03 17.69 -1.78
C GLU A 133 10.91 16.59 -2.40
N LEU A 134 10.29 15.44 -2.68
CA LEU A 134 10.86 14.36 -3.47
C LEU A 134 10.06 14.27 -4.77
N SER A 135 10.62 14.78 -5.86
CA SER A 135 9.90 14.90 -7.14
C SER A 135 10.01 13.65 -8.03
N TRP A 136 11.10 12.89 -7.89
CA TRP A 136 11.30 11.62 -8.56
C TRP A 136 12.30 10.75 -7.82
N PHE A 137 12.22 9.45 -8.05
CA PHE A 137 13.28 8.51 -7.69
C PHE A 137 13.37 7.38 -8.70
N ALA A 138 14.53 6.74 -8.77
CA ALA A 138 14.76 5.57 -9.60
C ALA A 138 15.48 4.50 -8.79
N THR A 139 15.26 3.23 -9.14
CA THR A 139 15.97 2.11 -8.50
C THR A 139 16.50 1.12 -9.53
N ALA A 140 17.59 0.45 -9.16
CA ALA A 140 18.13 -0.69 -9.87
C ALA A 140 18.36 -1.82 -8.86
N ARG A 141 17.56 -2.89 -8.96
CA ARG A 141 17.45 -3.93 -7.93
C ARG A 141 17.63 -5.32 -8.51
N GLY A 142 18.31 -6.19 -7.75
CA GLY A 142 18.22 -7.63 -7.94
C GLY A 142 16.94 -8.17 -7.29
N ARG A 143 16.39 -9.25 -7.83
CA ARG A 143 15.16 -9.92 -7.39
C ARG A 143 15.45 -11.39 -7.13
N VAL A 144 14.96 -11.91 -6.01
CA VAL A 144 14.94 -13.35 -5.70
C VAL A 144 13.53 -13.70 -5.26
N GLY A 145 12.93 -14.72 -5.86
CA GLY A 145 11.57 -15.13 -5.56
C GLY A 145 11.35 -16.64 -5.64
N TYR A 146 10.22 -17.05 -5.06
CA TYR A 146 9.77 -18.43 -5.03
C TYR A 146 8.38 -18.54 -5.65
N THR A 147 8.25 -19.35 -6.70
CA THR A 147 6.99 -19.53 -7.42
C THR A 147 6.16 -20.69 -6.89
N MET A 148 4.85 -20.45 -6.83
CA MET A 148 3.81 -21.42 -6.51
C MET A 148 2.86 -21.59 -7.71
N GLY A 149 3.42 -21.58 -8.93
CA GLY A 149 2.65 -21.62 -10.18
C GLY A 149 2.30 -20.20 -10.65
N PRO A 150 1.02 -19.79 -10.68
CA PRO A 150 0.63 -18.45 -11.11
C PRO A 150 0.96 -17.35 -10.10
N ALA A 151 1.47 -17.68 -8.92
CA ALA A 151 1.89 -16.71 -7.90
C ALA A 151 3.42 -16.79 -7.66
N LEU A 152 4.00 -15.63 -7.36
CA LEU A 152 5.41 -15.43 -7.06
C LEU A 152 5.53 -14.54 -5.83
N ILE A 153 6.16 -15.03 -4.77
CA ILE A 153 6.58 -14.20 -3.63
C ILE A 153 8.06 -13.87 -3.84
N TYR A 154 8.46 -12.62 -3.66
CA TYR A 154 9.82 -12.20 -3.94
C TYR A 154 10.33 -11.13 -2.97
N ALA A 155 11.65 -11.06 -2.87
CA ALA A 155 12.39 -9.97 -2.25
C ALA A 155 13.26 -9.28 -3.31
N THR A 156 13.53 -7.99 -3.13
CA THR A 156 14.39 -7.19 -3.99
C THR A 156 15.38 -6.39 -3.15
N GLY A 157 16.56 -6.13 -3.71
CA GLY A 157 17.56 -5.27 -3.07
C GLY A 157 18.50 -4.65 -4.10
N GLY A 158 18.93 -3.41 -3.88
CA GLY A 158 19.85 -2.74 -4.80
C GLY A 158 20.05 -1.25 -4.52
N ALA A 159 20.40 -0.50 -5.56
CA ALA A 159 20.67 0.93 -5.47
C ALA A 159 19.42 1.76 -5.73
N ALA A 160 19.33 2.90 -5.04
CA ALA A 160 18.29 3.91 -5.23
C ALA A 160 18.92 5.26 -5.57
N PHE A 161 18.22 6.07 -6.36
CA PHE A 161 18.66 7.39 -6.79
C PHE A 161 17.49 8.36 -6.67
N THR A 162 17.74 9.57 -6.19
CA THR A 162 16.71 10.61 -6.12
C THR A 162 17.35 12.00 -6.15
N ASN A 163 16.52 13.03 -6.29
CA ASN A 163 16.89 14.41 -6.04
C ASN A 163 15.95 14.98 -4.98
N VAL A 164 16.52 15.37 -3.84
CA VAL A 164 15.79 15.94 -2.72
C VAL A 164 15.90 17.45 -2.79
N LYS A 165 14.75 18.12 -2.79
CA LYS A 165 14.69 19.58 -2.73
C LYS A 165 14.27 19.99 -1.33
N THR A 166 15.11 20.78 -0.68
CA THR A 166 14.87 21.31 0.67
C THR A 166 14.82 22.82 0.61
N SER A 167 13.68 23.40 0.97
CA SER A 167 13.49 24.84 1.06
C SER A 167 13.37 25.26 2.52
N LEU A 168 14.18 26.23 2.92
CA LEU A 168 14.20 26.81 4.25
C LEU A 168 13.86 28.29 4.09
N SER A 169 12.81 28.76 4.77
CA SER A 169 12.41 30.16 4.75
C SER A 169 12.35 30.75 6.15
N GLN A 170 12.72 32.02 6.25
CA GLN A 170 12.81 32.76 7.48
C GLN A 170 12.22 34.15 7.27
N ALA A 171 11.26 34.53 8.11
CA ALA A 171 10.56 35.81 8.06
C ALA A 171 10.69 36.55 9.39
N SER A 172 10.82 37.87 9.36
CA SER A 172 10.81 38.73 10.55
C SER A 172 10.13 40.08 10.27
N PHE A 173 9.67 40.78 11.31
CA PHE A 173 9.15 42.15 11.15
C PHE A 173 10.20 43.21 10.79
N PHE A 174 11.49 42.94 11.03
CA PHE A 174 12.55 43.95 10.94
C PHE A 174 13.46 43.80 9.70
N GLN A 175 13.29 42.72 8.92
CA GLN A 175 14.11 42.40 7.76
C GLN A 175 13.26 41.70 6.68
N PRO A 176 13.68 41.76 5.40
CA PRO A 176 13.09 40.94 4.34
C PRO A 176 13.19 39.45 4.61
N ASP A 177 12.24 38.68 4.10
CA ASP A 177 12.26 37.22 4.17
C ASP A 177 13.49 36.64 3.47
N VAL A 178 14.17 35.71 4.13
CA VAL A 178 15.30 34.97 3.59
C VAL A 178 14.83 33.58 3.23
N VAL A 179 15.02 33.19 1.96
CA VAL A 179 14.68 31.85 1.48
C VAL A 179 15.93 31.21 0.89
N SER A 180 16.32 30.05 1.43
CA SER A 180 17.39 29.20 0.91
C SER A 180 16.80 27.92 0.36
N THR A 181 17.18 27.53 -0.85
CA THR A 181 16.73 26.28 -1.48
C THR A 181 17.95 25.46 -1.87
N PHE A 182 17.96 24.20 -1.43
CA PHE A 182 19.00 23.21 -1.70
C PHE A 182 18.42 22.10 -2.58
N ASN A 183 19.23 21.62 -3.53
CA ASN A 183 18.89 20.50 -4.40
C ASN A 183 20.04 19.50 -4.35
N ASP A 184 19.78 18.33 -3.79
CA ASP A 184 20.80 17.32 -3.54
C ASP A 184 20.47 16.03 -4.27
N ALA A 185 21.31 15.68 -5.24
CA ALA A 185 21.27 14.36 -5.86
C ALA A 185 21.81 13.33 -4.86
N ARG A 186 21.00 12.31 -4.57
CA ARG A 186 21.33 11.28 -3.57
C ARG A 186 21.36 9.90 -4.21
N THR A 187 22.35 9.12 -3.79
CA THR A 187 22.44 7.69 -4.06
C THR A 187 22.32 6.97 -2.73
N GLY A 188 21.43 5.99 -2.70
CA GLY A 188 21.12 5.20 -1.53
C GLY A 188 20.99 3.72 -1.86
N TRP A 189 20.44 2.98 -0.92
CA TRP A 189 20.08 1.58 -1.12
C TRP A 189 18.57 1.40 -0.95
N ALA A 190 18.04 0.37 -1.61
CA ALA A 190 16.65 -0.02 -1.51
C ALA A 190 16.53 -1.50 -1.17
N LEU A 191 15.55 -1.83 -0.34
CA LEU A 191 15.17 -3.20 0.01
C LEU A 191 13.65 -3.31 -0.03
N GLY A 192 13.14 -4.31 -0.74
CA GLY A 192 11.70 -4.47 -0.91
C GLY A 192 11.27 -5.92 -0.93
N GLY A 193 9.96 -6.12 -0.81
CA GLY A 193 9.32 -7.42 -0.87
C GLY A 193 7.94 -7.29 -1.50
N GLY A 194 7.52 -8.32 -2.22
CA GLY A 194 6.25 -8.28 -2.92
C GLY A 194 5.69 -9.64 -3.29
N ILE A 195 4.45 -9.59 -3.75
CA ILE A 195 3.72 -10.72 -4.31
C ILE A 195 3.30 -10.33 -5.72
N GLU A 196 3.56 -11.20 -6.69
CA GLU A 196 3.17 -11.04 -8.08
C GLU A 196 2.32 -12.24 -8.51
N ALA A 197 1.23 -11.98 -9.22
CA ALA A 197 0.29 -12.98 -9.70
C ALA A 197 0.05 -12.84 -11.20
N ALA A 198 -0.02 -13.96 -11.91
CA ALA A 198 -0.40 -14.02 -13.31
C ALA A 198 -1.90 -13.72 -13.46
N LEU A 199 -2.23 -12.72 -14.26
CA LEU A 199 -3.60 -12.35 -14.61
C LEU A 199 -4.14 -13.23 -15.76
N GLY A 200 -3.23 -13.78 -16.56
CA GLY A 200 -3.52 -14.56 -17.76
C GLY A 200 -2.63 -14.13 -18.93
N GLY A 201 -2.19 -15.11 -19.72
CA GLY A 201 -1.25 -14.87 -20.82
C GLY A 201 -0.01 -14.11 -20.35
N HIS A 202 0.32 -13.03 -21.04
CA HIS A 202 1.49 -12.19 -20.80
C HIS A 202 1.34 -11.20 -19.63
N TRP A 203 0.17 -11.10 -19.01
CA TRP A 203 -0.08 -10.08 -17.98
C TRP A 203 0.09 -10.62 -16.55
N THR A 204 0.77 -9.83 -15.71
CA THR A 204 0.89 -10.07 -14.26
C THR A 204 0.54 -8.80 -13.49
N ALA A 205 0.11 -8.95 -12.25
CA ALA A 205 -0.06 -7.85 -11.30
C ALA A 205 0.80 -8.08 -10.06
N LYS A 206 1.38 -7.02 -9.51
CA LYS A 206 2.22 -7.05 -8.31
C LYS A 206 1.75 -6.08 -7.25
N VAL A 207 1.99 -6.45 -6.00
CA VAL A 207 1.99 -5.54 -4.85
C VAL A 207 3.35 -5.61 -4.19
N GLU A 208 3.92 -4.45 -3.88
CA GLU A 208 5.30 -4.33 -3.41
C GLU A 208 5.43 -3.26 -2.33
N TYR A 209 6.22 -3.58 -1.32
CA TYR A 209 6.75 -2.64 -0.33
C TYR A 209 8.24 -2.44 -0.59
N LEU A 210 8.70 -1.20 -0.44
CA LEU A 210 10.07 -0.78 -0.70
C LEU A 210 10.50 0.21 0.39
N TYR A 211 11.57 -0.14 1.10
CA TYR A 211 12.31 0.75 1.96
C TYR A 211 13.49 1.32 1.20
N MET A 212 13.72 2.63 1.27
CA MET A 212 14.89 3.28 0.70
C MET A 212 15.56 4.17 1.74
N ASP A 213 16.88 4.16 1.73
CA ASP A 213 17.71 4.98 2.63
C ASP A 213 18.75 5.70 1.78
N PHE A 214 18.67 7.03 1.80
CA PHE A 214 19.53 7.95 1.05
C PHE A 214 20.58 8.63 1.95
N GLY A 215 20.70 8.18 3.20
CA GLY A 215 21.65 8.66 4.20
C GLY A 215 21.39 10.09 4.67
N ARG A 216 22.42 10.67 5.31
CA ARG A 216 22.37 11.99 5.94
C ARG A 216 22.80 13.12 5.01
N ILE A 217 22.07 14.23 4.99
CA ILE A 217 22.47 15.51 4.39
C ILE A 217 22.81 16.50 5.51
N ASN A 218 23.90 17.26 5.35
CA ASN A 218 24.24 18.36 6.23
C ASN A 218 24.16 19.67 5.46
N HIS A 219 23.31 20.59 5.88
CA HIS A 219 23.27 21.96 5.38
C HIS A 219 23.77 22.92 6.44
N THR A 220 24.56 23.90 6.02
CA THR A 220 24.97 25.00 6.88
C THR A 220 24.23 26.25 6.44
N LEU A 221 23.42 26.80 7.34
CA LEU A 221 22.81 28.11 7.15
C LEU A 221 23.49 29.10 8.08
N VAL A 222 23.75 30.30 7.56
CA VAL A 222 24.07 31.44 8.41
C VAL A 222 22.73 32.05 8.80
N ASP A 223 22.39 32.03 10.08
CA ASP A 223 21.21 32.72 10.59
C ASP A 223 21.55 34.23 10.68
N PRO A 224 20.93 35.09 9.85
CA PRO A 224 21.19 36.52 9.92
C PRO A 224 20.55 37.19 11.15
N PHE A 225 19.72 36.47 11.92
CA PHE A 225 18.91 37.01 13.01
C PHE A 225 19.50 36.73 14.40
N ARG A 226 19.97 35.51 14.68
CA ARG A 226 20.70 35.19 15.93
C ARG A 226 22.22 35.29 15.74
N PHE A 227 22.74 36.52 15.89
CA PHE A 227 24.16 36.83 16.09
C PHE A 227 25.14 36.34 15.00
N GLN A 228 24.69 36.16 13.75
CA GLN A 228 25.50 35.61 12.64
C GLN A 228 26.07 34.22 12.97
N SER A 229 25.29 33.39 13.68
CA SER A 229 25.69 32.03 13.99
C SER A 229 25.48 31.10 12.79
N SER A 230 26.42 30.18 12.61
CA SER A 230 26.30 29.07 11.68
C SER A 230 25.46 27.98 12.32
N GLN A 231 24.34 27.61 11.69
CA GLN A 231 23.48 26.51 12.06
C GLN A 231 23.71 25.33 11.12
N ILE A 232 23.90 24.14 11.69
CA ILE A 232 24.07 22.91 10.92
C ILE A 232 22.78 22.10 11.06
N TYR A 233 22.15 21.81 9.93
CA TYR A 233 20.97 20.97 9.82
C TYR A 233 21.39 19.61 9.25
N ALA A 234 21.22 18.55 10.04
CA ALA A 234 21.48 17.18 9.62
C ALA A 234 20.15 16.45 9.42
N ILE A 235 19.82 16.09 8.18
CA ILE A 235 18.56 15.44 7.81
C ILE A 235 18.88 14.00 7.36
N ASP A 236 18.31 12.99 8.02
CA ASP A 236 18.39 11.60 7.57
C ASP A 236 17.23 11.27 6.65
N ILE A 237 17.48 10.75 5.44
CA ILE A 237 16.44 10.56 4.42
C ILE A 237 16.08 9.09 4.28
N HIS A 238 14.87 8.73 4.72
CA HIS A 238 14.34 7.37 4.66
C HIS A 238 12.91 7.33 4.12
N GLU A 239 12.73 6.61 3.02
CA GLU A 239 11.46 6.51 2.31
C GLU A 239 10.83 5.13 2.46
N HIS A 240 9.55 5.10 2.78
CA HIS A 240 8.74 3.89 2.75
C HIS A 240 7.73 4.02 1.62
N VAL A 241 7.87 3.18 0.62
CA VAL A 241 7.03 3.17 -0.58
C VAL A 241 6.25 1.88 -0.62
N PHE A 242 4.96 2.01 -0.86
CA PHE A 242 4.13 0.87 -1.19
C PHE A 242 3.43 1.11 -2.51
N ARG A 243 3.33 0.07 -3.33
CA ARG A 243 2.82 0.21 -4.69
C ARG A 243 2.14 -1.04 -5.20
N VAL A 244 1.24 -0.81 -6.14
CA VAL A 244 0.63 -1.83 -6.98
C VAL A 244 1.07 -1.59 -8.42
N GLY A 245 1.23 -2.66 -9.20
CA GLY A 245 1.68 -2.55 -10.58
C GLY A 245 1.17 -3.68 -11.46
N VAL A 246 1.25 -3.45 -12.76
CA VAL A 246 0.89 -4.43 -13.79
C VAL A 246 2.07 -4.55 -14.75
N ASN A 247 2.46 -5.78 -15.09
CA ASN A 247 3.55 -6.06 -16.03
C ASN A 247 3.06 -6.87 -17.23
N TYR A 248 3.70 -6.63 -18.36
CA TYR A 248 3.61 -7.43 -19.58
C TYR A 248 4.92 -8.21 -19.77
N LEU A 249 4.88 -9.52 -19.64
CA LEU A 249 5.98 -10.46 -19.85
C LEU A 249 6.05 -10.84 -21.34
N PHE A 250 7.16 -10.56 -22.02
CA PHE A 250 7.27 -10.78 -23.46
C PHE A 250 7.49 -12.24 -23.86
N ASN A 251 8.01 -13.07 -22.96
CA ASN A 251 8.17 -14.49 -23.23
C ASN A 251 6.82 -15.21 -23.16
N ASP A 252 6.67 -16.30 -23.92
CA ASP A 252 5.47 -17.12 -23.88
C ASP A 252 5.44 -17.92 -22.56
N PRO A 253 4.55 -17.60 -21.60
CA PRO A 253 4.54 -18.24 -20.29
C PRO A 253 4.16 -19.73 -20.36
N SER A 254 3.66 -20.20 -21.52
CA SER A 254 3.28 -21.59 -21.78
C SER A 254 4.43 -22.49 -22.24
N ARG A 255 5.57 -21.90 -22.63
CA ARG A 255 6.75 -22.65 -23.09
C ARG A 255 7.83 -22.65 -22.02
N GLY A 256 7.82 -23.67 -21.18
CA GLY A 256 9.00 -24.03 -20.39
C GLY A 256 10.20 -24.24 -21.33
N ALA A 257 11.36 -23.74 -20.93
CA ALA A 257 12.61 -23.96 -21.66
C ALA A 257 12.91 -25.48 -21.70
N GLY A 258 12.60 -26.13 -22.83
CA GLY A 258 12.86 -27.56 -23.03
C GLY A 258 11.88 -28.32 -23.93
N ALA A 259 10.73 -27.78 -24.32
CA ALA A 259 9.79 -28.50 -25.18
C ALA A 259 10.07 -28.24 -26.67
N GLY A 260 10.98 -29.04 -27.25
CA GLY A 260 11.11 -29.15 -28.69
C GLY A 260 9.81 -29.68 -29.33
N SER A 261 9.34 -28.96 -30.33
CA SER A 261 8.67 -29.48 -31.52
C SER A 261 7.49 -30.45 -31.34
N PHE A 262 6.35 -30.00 -30.80
CA PHE A 262 5.03 -30.41 -31.33
C PHE A 262 4.05 -29.25 -31.20
N ALA A 263 3.62 -28.73 -32.35
CA ALA A 263 2.56 -27.73 -32.46
C ALA A 263 1.23 -28.35 -32.00
N GLY A 264 0.74 -27.88 -30.86
CA GLY A 264 -0.63 -28.04 -30.42
C GLY A 264 -0.94 -26.84 -29.54
N ALA A 265 -1.94 -26.05 -29.90
CA ALA A 265 -2.37 -24.89 -29.14
C ALA A 265 -2.77 -25.33 -27.72
N TYR A 266 -1.89 -25.13 -26.75
CA TYR A 266 -2.25 -25.17 -25.34
C TYR A 266 -2.98 -23.86 -25.05
N ALA A 267 -4.27 -23.84 -25.37
CA ALA A 267 -5.18 -22.91 -24.73
C ALA A 267 -4.91 -23.04 -23.23
N MET A 268 -4.61 -21.91 -22.59
CA MET A 268 -4.62 -21.79 -21.14
C MET A 268 -5.99 -22.36 -20.72
N MET A 269 -6.02 -23.60 -20.25
CA MET A 269 -7.23 -24.13 -19.62
C MET A 269 -7.48 -23.12 -18.48
N PRO A 270 -8.66 -22.46 -18.43
CA PRO A 270 -8.91 -21.49 -17.38
C PRO A 270 -8.54 -22.18 -16.07
N PRO A 271 -7.61 -21.61 -15.27
CA PRO A 271 -7.34 -22.17 -13.96
C PRO A 271 -8.70 -22.38 -13.29
N PRO A 272 -8.92 -23.54 -12.63
CA PRO A 272 -10.24 -23.94 -12.17
C PRO A 272 -10.92 -22.75 -11.50
N ALA A 273 -12.12 -22.41 -11.98
CA ALA A 273 -12.82 -21.20 -11.54
C ALA A 273 -12.98 -21.28 -10.02
N TYR A 274 -12.25 -20.42 -9.30
CA TYR A 274 -12.37 -20.36 -7.86
C TYR A 274 -13.72 -19.73 -7.54
N ASN A 275 -14.54 -20.44 -6.76
CA ASN A 275 -15.82 -19.91 -6.31
C ASN A 275 -15.59 -19.00 -5.11
N TRP A 276 -15.61 -17.71 -5.38
CA TRP A 276 -15.50 -16.65 -4.39
C TRP A 276 -16.71 -16.56 -3.46
N THR A 277 -17.84 -17.19 -3.79
CA THR A 277 -19.04 -17.19 -2.95
C THR A 277 -18.81 -17.93 -1.65
N GLY A 278 -19.12 -17.30 -0.51
CA GLY A 278 -19.09 -17.93 0.80
C GLY A 278 -18.60 -16.99 1.90
N PHE A 279 -18.65 -17.48 3.13
CA PHE A 279 -18.07 -16.81 4.29
C PHE A 279 -16.57 -17.05 4.35
N TYR A 280 -15.83 -16.10 4.87
CA TYR A 280 -14.42 -16.26 5.18
C TYR A 280 -14.06 -15.55 6.48
N VAL A 281 -13.04 -16.08 7.15
CA VAL A 281 -12.38 -15.47 8.30
C VAL A 281 -10.89 -15.49 8.08
N GLY A 282 -10.18 -14.49 8.58
CA GLY A 282 -8.76 -14.34 8.30
C GLY A 282 -8.04 -13.43 9.25
N GLY A 283 -6.73 -13.39 9.09
CA GLY A 283 -5.84 -12.45 9.74
C GLY A 283 -5.11 -11.63 8.71
N ASN A 284 -4.71 -10.42 9.09
CA ASN A 284 -3.88 -9.56 8.26
C ASN A 284 -2.78 -8.90 9.08
N LEU A 285 -1.72 -8.53 8.38
CA LEU A 285 -0.59 -7.78 8.88
C LEU A 285 -0.25 -6.74 7.81
N GLY A 286 -0.02 -5.51 8.24
CA GLY A 286 0.30 -4.41 7.35
C GLY A 286 1.23 -3.42 7.99
N ALA A 287 1.47 -2.38 7.22
CA ALA A 287 2.00 -1.13 7.73
C ALA A 287 1.10 0.02 7.27
N GLY A 288 0.89 0.99 8.17
CA GLY A 288 0.19 2.23 7.88
C GLY A 288 1.12 3.43 7.97
N VAL A 289 0.79 4.46 7.21
CA VAL A 289 1.37 5.78 7.38
C VAL A 289 0.24 6.80 7.48
N ALA A 290 0.12 7.37 8.68
CA ALA A 290 -0.83 8.43 8.95
C ALA A 290 -0.20 9.78 8.69
N ASN A 291 -0.87 10.59 7.87
CA ASN A 291 -0.53 11.99 7.69
C ASN A 291 -1.66 12.84 8.27
N GLY A 292 -1.35 14.07 8.65
CA GLY A 292 -2.33 15.08 8.99
C GLY A 292 -1.64 16.42 9.24
N PRO A 293 -2.28 17.55 8.93
CA PRO A 293 -1.89 18.83 9.50
C PRO A 293 -2.28 18.89 10.99
N GLY A 294 -1.36 19.38 11.82
CA GLY A 294 -1.59 19.78 13.19
C GLY A 294 -1.58 21.29 13.30
N ALA A 295 -2.55 21.82 14.05
CA ALA A 295 -2.65 23.23 14.35
C ALA A 295 -2.76 23.45 15.86
N LEU A 296 -1.89 24.33 16.38
CA LEU A 296 -2.06 24.92 17.70
C LEU A 296 -2.37 26.42 17.57
N GLY A 297 -3.29 26.88 18.42
CA GLY A 297 -3.65 28.29 18.52
C GLY A 297 -3.82 28.77 19.95
N PHE A 298 -3.54 30.05 20.16
CA PHE A 298 -3.76 30.78 21.41
C PHE A 298 -4.84 31.84 21.19
N ASP A 299 -5.84 31.94 22.06
CA ASP A 299 -6.86 33.01 22.03
C ASP A 299 -7.38 33.39 20.62
N ASN A 300 -7.86 32.39 19.86
CA ASN A 300 -8.40 32.48 18.50
C ASN A 300 -7.43 32.76 17.34
N ALA A 301 -6.12 32.76 17.57
CA ALA A 301 -5.15 32.82 16.49
C ALA A 301 -4.43 31.48 16.34
N VAL A 302 -4.33 30.98 15.09
CA VAL A 302 -3.69 29.71 14.73
C VAL A 302 -2.25 30.03 14.34
N PHE A 303 -1.27 29.48 15.05
CA PHE A 303 0.11 29.96 14.95
C PHE A 303 1.08 28.94 14.32
N ASN A 304 0.82 27.64 14.43
CA ASN A 304 1.73 26.61 13.93
C ASN A 304 1.02 25.55 13.10
N GLN A 305 1.56 25.27 11.90
CA GLN A 305 1.18 24.14 11.07
C GLN A 305 2.32 23.12 11.13
N THR A 306 2.05 21.97 11.73
CA THR A 306 2.93 20.80 11.67
C THR A 306 2.31 19.79 10.71
N SER A 307 3.13 19.01 9.99
CA SER A 307 2.66 17.89 9.20
C SER A 307 3.18 16.59 9.81
N PHE A 308 2.33 15.58 9.81
CA PHE A 308 2.58 14.31 10.47
C PHE A 308 2.89 13.21 9.45
N ALA A 309 3.76 12.25 9.80
CA ALA A 309 3.84 10.94 9.13
C ALA A 309 4.12 9.86 10.19
N ALA A 310 3.11 9.53 11.00
CA ALA A 310 3.24 8.48 12.00
C ALA A 310 3.19 7.12 11.30
N ARG A 311 4.24 6.31 11.50
CA ARG A 311 4.34 4.94 10.97
C ARG A 311 3.70 3.97 11.94
N SER A 312 3.14 2.91 11.36
CA SER A 312 2.26 2.02 12.08
C SER A 312 2.51 0.60 11.59
N LEU A 313 2.75 -0.34 12.51
CA LEU A 313 2.57 -1.76 12.23
C LEU A 313 1.17 -2.09 12.69
N ASN A 314 0.36 -2.62 11.78
CA ASN A 314 -1.02 -2.96 12.05
C ASN A 314 -1.25 -4.45 11.82
N GLY A 315 -1.98 -5.07 12.74
CA GLY A 315 -2.30 -6.49 12.70
C GLY A 315 -3.72 -6.69 13.19
N GLY A 316 -4.48 -7.50 12.46
CA GLY A 316 -5.91 -7.57 12.68
C GLY A 316 -6.55 -8.88 12.29
N LEU A 317 -7.78 -9.03 12.75
CA LEU A 317 -8.68 -10.11 12.37
C LEU A 317 -9.74 -9.54 11.43
N GLN A 318 -10.14 -10.35 10.47
CA GLN A 318 -11.15 -9.99 9.48
C GLN A 318 -12.13 -11.13 9.24
N ALA A 319 -13.36 -10.75 8.90
CA ALA A 319 -14.39 -11.68 8.49
C ALA A 319 -15.26 -11.04 7.40
N GLY A 320 -15.78 -11.86 6.50
CA GLY A 320 -16.64 -11.36 5.44
C GLY A 320 -17.45 -12.44 4.76
N ALA A 321 -18.30 -11.98 3.85
CA ALA A 321 -19.12 -12.81 3.00
C ALA A 321 -19.08 -12.27 1.58
N ASN A 322 -18.92 -13.17 0.61
CA ASN A 322 -18.89 -12.84 -0.81
C ASN A 322 -20.02 -13.59 -1.54
N TRP A 323 -20.55 -12.97 -2.59
CA TRP A 323 -21.51 -13.50 -3.55
C TRP A 323 -20.98 -13.27 -4.96
N GLN A 324 -20.84 -14.35 -5.73
CA GLN A 324 -20.33 -14.29 -7.09
C GLN A 324 -21.42 -14.57 -8.12
N THR A 325 -21.53 -13.70 -9.13
CA THR A 325 -22.34 -13.90 -10.33
C THR A 325 -21.43 -13.75 -11.54
N GLN A 326 -21.13 -14.85 -12.22
CA GLN A 326 -20.10 -14.91 -13.28
C GLN A 326 -18.75 -14.40 -12.76
N ASN A 327 -18.21 -13.33 -13.34
CA ASN A 327 -16.97 -12.69 -12.92
C ASN A 327 -17.21 -11.57 -11.89
N LEU A 328 -18.44 -11.14 -11.65
CA LEU A 328 -18.73 -10.10 -10.66
C LEU A 328 -18.78 -10.74 -9.26
N VAL A 329 -18.01 -10.19 -8.32
CA VAL A 329 -18.02 -10.55 -6.91
C VAL A 329 -18.48 -9.35 -6.11
N LEU A 330 -19.56 -9.52 -5.35
CA LEU A 330 -20.01 -8.56 -4.35
C LEU A 330 -19.76 -9.13 -2.96
N GLY A 331 -19.51 -8.28 -1.96
CA GLY A 331 -19.29 -8.77 -0.62
C GLY A 331 -19.38 -7.72 0.46
N VAL A 332 -19.27 -8.17 1.69
CA VAL A 332 -19.10 -7.33 2.88
C VAL A 332 -17.92 -7.88 3.68
N GLU A 333 -17.06 -7.00 4.16
CA GLU A 333 -15.90 -7.33 5.01
C GLU A 333 -15.90 -6.42 6.23
N GLY A 334 -15.75 -7.01 7.41
CA GLY A 334 -15.48 -6.30 8.66
C GLY A 334 -14.13 -6.71 9.20
N ASP A 335 -13.38 -5.76 9.73
CA ASP A 335 -12.09 -6.02 10.38
C ASP A 335 -11.84 -5.14 11.59
N ILE A 336 -11.05 -5.64 12.53
CA ILE A 336 -10.51 -4.90 13.67
C ILE A 336 -8.99 -5.02 13.66
N GLN A 337 -8.34 -3.89 13.87
CA GLN A 337 -6.91 -3.69 13.74
C GLN A 337 -6.36 -3.19 15.05
N LEU A 338 -5.33 -3.86 15.54
CA LEU A 338 -4.42 -3.29 16.53
C LEU A 338 -3.34 -2.55 15.79
N ASN A 339 -2.96 -1.39 16.31
CA ASN A 339 -2.01 -0.51 15.66
C ASN A 339 -1.05 0.07 16.71
N ASP A 340 0.25 0.00 16.45
CA ASP A 340 1.32 0.55 17.32
C ASP A 340 1.67 2.01 16.96
N GLN A 341 0.77 2.70 16.27
CA GLN A 341 1.03 4.07 15.85
C GLN A 341 1.26 4.98 17.05
N ARG A 342 2.47 5.52 17.14
CA ARG A 342 2.85 6.51 18.14
C ARG A 342 3.61 7.64 17.49
N GLN A 343 3.24 8.86 17.85
CA GLN A 343 3.95 10.06 17.46
C GLN A 343 4.31 10.89 18.68
N LYS A 344 5.44 11.59 18.64
CA LYS A 344 5.84 12.59 19.64
C LYS A 344 6.21 13.87 18.89
N ASP A 345 5.60 14.98 19.28
CA ASP A 345 5.93 16.32 18.78
C ASP A 345 6.26 17.23 19.97
N CYS A 346 6.94 18.34 19.69
CA CYS A 346 7.18 19.43 20.61
C CYS A 346 6.69 20.75 19.97
N PHE A 347 6.05 21.62 20.74
CA PHE A 347 5.45 22.87 20.26
C PHE A 347 6.01 24.14 20.93
N ASP A 348 6.09 25.22 20.13
CA ASP A 348 6.30 26.65 20.44
C ASP A 348 7.66 27.02 21.06
N PHE A 349 8.20 26.15 21.91
CA PHE A 349 9.54 26.22 22.48
C PHE A 349 10.07 24.79 22.48
N CYS A 350 11.02 24.45 21.62
CA CYS A 350 11.76 23.19 21.74
C CYS A 350 13.14 23.44 22.36
N LEU A 351 13.18 24.37 23.30
CA LEU A 351 14.36 24.70 24.08
C LEU A 351 14.49 23.72 25.26
N PRO A 352 15.69 23.44 25.77
CA PRO A 352 15.86 22.62 26.98
C PRO A 352 15.12 23.17 28.20
N ALA A 353 14.86 24.48 28.17
CA ALA A 353 14.24 25.22 29.24
C ALA A 353 12.72 25.33 29.13
N GLN A 354 12.06 25.13 27.99
CA GLN A 354 10.59 25.13 27.89
C GLN A 354 10.16 24.21 26.75
N SER A 355 9.21 23.30 26.97
CA SER A 355 8.70 22.35 25.96
C SER A 355 7.26 21.89 26.22
N ILE A 356 6.40 21.96 25.20
CA ILE A 356 5.09 21.30 25.20
C ILE A 356 5.18 20.03 24.34
N ASP A 357 5.35 18.88 24.98
CA ASP A 357 5.37 17.58 24.33
C ASP A 357 3.94 17.09 24.04
N LEU A 358 3.61 16.83 22.79
CA LEU A 358 2.35 16.19 22.38
C LEU A 358 2.61 14.76 21.89
N THR A 359 1.81 13.81 22.32
CA THR A 359 1.85 12.43 21.82
C THR A 359 0.47 12.01 21.38
N THR A 360 0.31 11.68 20.10
CA THR A 360 -0.94 11.15 19.53
C THR A 360 -0.76 9.67 19.15
N ARG A 361 -1.79 8.87 19.40
CA ARG A 361 -1.83 7.43 19.11
C ARG A 361 -3.17 7.01 18.52
N LEU A 362 -3.12 6.04 17.61
CA LEU A 362 -4.27 5.32 17.10
C LEU A 362 -4.08 3.85 17.50
N PRO A 363 -4.44 3.42 18.73
CA PRO A 363 -4.11 2.09 19.21
C PRO A 363 -4.96 0.98 18.55
N TRP A 364 -6.16 1.32 18.09
CA TRP A 364 -6.98 0.42 17.30
C TRP A 364 -7.94 1.17 16.38
N PHE A 365 -8.25 0.53 15.26
CA PHE A 365 -9.36 0.93 14.40
C PHE A 365 -10.12 -0.30 13.89
N ALA A 366 -11.38 -0.12 13.54
CA ALA A 366 -12.24 -1.14 12.98
C ALA A 366 -12.95 -0.60 11.75
N THR A 367 -13.21 -1.45 10.78
CA THR A 367 -13.91 -1.06 9.56
C THR A 367 -15.03 -2.04 9.23
N LEU A 368 -16.06 -1.52 8.58
CA LEU A 368 -17.12 -2.30 7.94
C LEU A 368 -17.31 -1.79 6.53
N ARG A 369 -17.02 -2.63 5.54
CA ARG A 369 -16.86 -2.22 4.14
C ARG A 369 -17.66 -3.11 3.20
N GLY A 370 -18.31 -2.48 2.23
CA GLY A 370 -18.82 -3.17 1.05
C GLY A 370 -17.66 -3.44 0.08
N ARG A 371 -17.71 -4.58 -0.61
CA ARG A 371 -16.72 -5.03 -1.59
C ARG A 371 -17.39 -5.23 -2.94
N ILE A 372 -16.74 -4.77 -4.00
CA ILE A 372 -17.09 -5.06 -5.39
C ILE A 372 -15.82 -5.44 -6.14
N GLY A 373 -15.84 -6.52 -6.89
CA GLY A 373 -14.66 -7.01 -7.59
C GLY A 373 -14.95 -7.84 -8.82
N TYR A 374 -13.90 -8.06 -9.58
CA TYR A 374 -13.89 -8.88 -10.79
C TYR A 374 -12.99 -10.11 -10.55
N GLY A 375 -13.61 -11.28 -10.52
CA GLY A 375 -12.94 -12.57 -10.41
C GLY A 375 -12.60 -13.14 -11.79
N SER A 376 -11.33 -13.51 -11.99
CA SER A 376 -10.85 -14.23 -13.17
C SER A 376 -10.07 -15.46 -12.70
N GLY A 377 -10.73 -16.63 -12.67
CA GLY A 377 -10.13 -17.86 -12.16
C GLY A 377 -9.75 -17.75 -10.67
N PRO A 378 -8.48 -17.97 -10.29
CA PRO A 378 -8.01 -17.92 -8.90
C PRO A 378 -7.74 -16.50 -8.41
N LEU A 379 -7.96 -15.46 -9.24
CA LEU A 379 -7.66 -14.08 -8.87
C LEU A 379 -8.92 -13.22 -8.78
N LEU A 380 -8.99 -12.36 -7.77
CA LEU A 380 -10.02 -11.35 -7.58
C LEU A 380 -9.34 -9.98 -7.44
N VAL A 381 -9.68 -9.04 -8.31
CA VAL A 381 -9.34 -7.63 -8.13
C VAL A 381 -10.59 -6.93 -7.61
N TYR A 382 -10.48 -6.15 -6.54
CA TYR A 382 -11.65 -5.56 -5.88
C TYR A 382 -11.38 -4.16 -5.34
N GLY A 383 -12.46 -3.37 -5.24
CA GLY A 383 -12.53 -2.14 -4.47
C GLY A 383 -13.40 -2.34 -3.23
N THR A 384 -13.12 -1.56 -2.18
CA THR A 384 -13.93 -1.51 -0.97
C THR A 384 -14.23 -0.07 -0.56
N ALA A 385 -15.38 0.15 0.07
CA ALA A 385 -15.71 1.41 0.72
C ALA A 385 -16.67 1.17 1.89
N GLY A 386 -16.58 1.98 2.93
CA GLY A 386 -17.50 1.85 4.06
C GLY A 386 -17.18 2.75 5.24
N ALA A 387 -17.67 2.33 6.40
CA ALA A 387 -17.53 3.06 7.65
C ALA A 387 -16.29 2.59 8.42
N ALA A 388 -15.69 3.52 9.15
CA ALA A 388 -14.59 3.24 10.04
C ALA A 388 -14.80 3.84 11.42
N LEU A 389 -14.24 3.17 12.43
CA LEU A 389 -14.20 3.61 13.82
C LEU A 389 -12.77 3.46 14.33
N GLY A 390 -12.28 4.39 15.11
CA GLY A 390 -10.95 4.27 15.71
C GLY A 390 -10.84 5.04 17.00
N ARG A 391 -10.01 4.56 17.92
CA ARG A 391 -9.73 5.30 19.14
C ARG A 391 -8.55 6.23 18.89
N VAL A 392 -8.67 7.49 19.22
CA VAL A 392 -7.56 8.44 19.14
C VAL A 392 -7.22 8.84 20.57
N GLU A 393 -5.97 8.61 20.96
CA GLU A 393 -5.44 9.02 22.26
C GLU A 393 -4.42 10.13 22.07
N THR A 394 -4.58 11.22 22.82
CA THR A 394 -3.70 12.38 22.79
C THR A 394 -3.28 12.71 24.20
N SER A 395 -1.98 12.75 24.47
CA SER A 395 -1.42 13.21 25.73
C SER A 395 -0.53 14.41 25.52
N TYR A 396 -0.55 15.37 26.44
CA TYR A 396 0.34 16.51 26.44
C TYR A 396 1.10 16.63 27.77
N VAL A 397 2.32 17.15 27.70
CA VAL A 397 3.14 17.50 28.87
C VAL A 397 3.81 18.85 28.59
N ASP A 398 3.49 19.84 29.41
CA ASP A 398 4.09 21.17 29.38
C ASP A 398 5.18 21.27 30.45
N ARG A 399 6.40 21.61 30.04
CA ARG A 399 7.58 21.70 30.88
C ARG A 399 8.25 23.07 30.76
N ASP A 400 8.74 23.60 31.88
CA ASP A 400 9.77 24.65 31.94
C ASP A 400 10.88 24.19 32.88
N ASN A 401 12.14 24.19 32.44
CA ASN A 401 13.34 23.81 33.19
C ASN A 401 13.15 22.51 33.98
N ASN A 402 12.56 21.51 33.31
CA ASN A 402 12.27 20.19 33.86
C ASN A 402 11.18 20.14 34.96
N PHE A 403 10.48 21.26 35.21
CA PHE A 403 9.26 21.33 36.00
C PHE A 403 8.04 21.17 35.11
N VAL A 404 7.08 20.32 35.48
CA VAL A 404 5.85 20.09 34.69
C VAL A 404 4.76 21.04 35.17
N PHE A 405 4.32 21.95 34.30
CA PHE A 405 3.30 22.96 34.62
C PHE A 405 1.90 22.43 34.38
N ALA A 406 1.73 21.67 33.30
CA ALA A 406 0.47 21.05 32.94
C ALA A 406 0.73 19.71 32.26
N SER A 407 -0.16 18.74 32.49
CA SER A 407 -0.18 17.52 31.70
C SER A 407 -1.59 16.96 31.66
N GLY A 408 -1.89 16.23 30.61
CA GLY A 408 -3.20 15.60 30.46
C GLY A 408 -3.18 14.50 29.42
N ASN A 409 -4.18 13.63 29.51
CA ASN A 409 -4.42 12.56 28.56
C ASN A 409 -5.91 12.52 28.22
N PHE A 410 -6.21 12.45 26.94
CA PHE A 410 -7.55 12.40 26.39
C PHE A 410 -7.66 11.25 25.41
N GLY A 411 -8.76 10.50 25.48
CA GLY A 411 -9.07 9.44 24.53
C GLY A 411 -10.49 9.59 24.01
N GLU A 412 -10.68 9.52 22.70
CA GLU A 412 -12.00 9.59 22.07
C GLU A 412 -12.13 8.53 20.98
N VAL A 413 -13.34 7.96 20.84
CA VAL A 413 -13.65 7.11 19.68
C VAL A 413 -14.18 8.00 18.57
N LYS A 414 -13.49 7.98 17.44
CA LYS A 414 -13.84 8.71 16.23
C LYS A 414 -14.50 7.78 15.23
N SER A 415 -15.45 8.33 14.50
CA SER A 415 -16.08 7.67 13.35
C SER A 415 -15.74 8.42 12.09
N GLY A 416 -15.59 7.68 11.00
CA GLY A 416 -15.46 8.28 9.69
C GLY A 416 -15.63 7.23 8.59
N TRP A 417 -14.88 7.38 7.52
CA TRP A 417 -15.04 6.57 6.32
C TRP A 417 -13.72 5.96 5.89
N THR A 418 -13.83 4.93 5.07
CA THR A 418 -12.67 4.24 4.53
C THR A 418 -12.96 3.77 3.11
N ALA A 419 -11.93 3.81 2.27
CA ALA A 419 -11.98 3.30 0.91
C ALA A 419 -10.67 2.60 0.57
N GLY A 420 -10.74 1.54 -0.20
CA GLY A 420 -9.57 0.73 -0.49
C GLY A 420 -9.71 -0.06 -1.77
N GLY A 421 -8.62 -0.73 -2.12
CA GLY A 421 -8.58 -1.62 -3.27
C GLY A 421 -7.53 -2.69 -3.03
N GLY A 422 -7.77 -3.87 -3.59
CA GLY A 422 -6.90 -5.01 -3.35
C GLY A 422 -6.99 -6.07 -4.43
N ILE A 423 -6.06 -7.00 -4.30
CA ILE A 423 -5.98 -8.21 -5.10
C ILE A 423 -6.01 -9.38 -4.12
N GLU A 424 -6.82 -10.39 -4.42
CA GLU A 424 -6.93 -11.62 -3.64
C GLU A 424 -6.73 -12.81 -4.56
N ALA A 425 -5.85 -13.73 -4.17
CA ALA A 425 -5.48 -14.92 -4.92
C ALA A 425 -5.82 -16.19 -4.12
N ALA A 426 -6.51 -17.13 -4.76
CA ALA A 426 -6.75 -18.46 -4.22
C ALA A 426 -5.44 -19.26 -4.19
N LEU A 427 -5.04 -19.66 -2.99
CA LEU A 427 -3.90 -20.55 -2.75
C LEU A 427 -4.32 -22.02 -2.75
N SER A 428 -5.56 -22.30 -2.32
CA SER A 428 -6.22 -23.61 -2.35
C SER A 428 -7.74 -23.41 -2.41
N GLU A 429 -8.53 -24.49 -2.37
CA GLU A 429 -9.99 -24.42 -2.32
C GLU A 429 -10.55 -23.64 -1.13
N ARG A 430 -9.77 -23.50 -0.05
CA ARG A 430 -10.20 -22.83 1.20
C ARG A 430 -9.32 -21.69 1.64
N TRP A 431 -8.10 -21.58 1.12
CA TRP A 431 -7.17 -20.53 1.52
C TRP A 431 -6.99 -19.53 0.39
N THR A 432 -7.11 -18.25 0.71
CA THR A 432 -6.76 -17.14 -0.18
C THR A 432 -5.76 -16.23 0.52
N ALA A 433 -4.90 -15.60 -0.27
CA ALA A 433 -4.02 -14.52 0.16
C ALA A 433 -4.49 -13.22 -0.48
N LYS A 434 -4.57 -12.14 0.29
CA LYS A 434 -4.89 -10.81 -0.21
C LYS A 434 -3.77 -9.83 0.05
N ALA A 435 -3.67 -8.85 -0.83
CA ALA A 435 -2.92 -7.63 -0.63
C ALA A 435 -3.88 -6.45 -0.86
N GLU A 436 -3.89 -5.49 0.04
CA GLU A 436 -4.91 -4.44 0.09
C GLU A 436 -4.31 -3.10 0.52
N TYR A 437 -4.72 -2.05 -0.19
CA TYR A 437 -4.56 -0.66 0.22
C TYR A 437 -5.87 -0.15 0.80
N LEU A 438 -5.79 0.61 1.88
CA LEU A 438 -6.91 1.17 2.61
C LEU A 438 -6.59 2.61 3.02
N TYR A 439 -7.37 3.56 2.53
CA TYR A 439 -7.43 4.90 3.07
C TYR A 439 -8.46 4.94 4.21
N LEU A 440 -8.08 5.56 5.31
CA LEU A 440 -8.89 5.75 6.51
C LEU A 440 -8.96 7.24 6.82
N ASP A 441 -10.16 7.77 7.08
CA ASP A 441 -10.37 9.13 7.54
C ASP A 441 -11.32 9.10 8.73
N LEU A 442 -10.82 9.52 9.90
CA LEU A 442 -11.54 9.60 11.17
C LEU A 442 -11.91 11.05 11.54
N GLY A 443 -11.68 12.00 10.64
CA GLY A 443 -11.99 13.41 10.80
C GLY A 443 -11.08 14.17 11.76
N GLY A 444 -11.54 15.35 12.18
CA GLY A 444 -10.81 16.26 13.07
C GLY A 444 -11.02 15.99 14.55
N VAL A 445 -9.98 16.20 15.35
CA VAL A 445 -9.99 16.28 16.81
C VAL A 445 -9.57 17.69 17.19
N ALA A 446 -10.43 18.40 17.91
CA ALA A 446 -10.10 19.69 18.51
C ALA A 446 -10.24 19.63 20.04
N ARG A 447 -9.27 20.17 20.78
CA ARG A 447 -9.22 20.15 22.25
C ARG A 447 -8.70 21.46 22.80
N SER A 448 -9.24 21.87 23.94
CA SER A 448 -8.72 22.99 24.72
C SER A 448 -7.87 22.47 25.87
N MET A 449 -6.70 23.05 26.08
CA MET A 449 -5.76 22.74 27.15
C MET A 449 -5.62 23.96 28.05
N PRO A 450 -5.67 23.83 29.39
CA PRO A 450 -5.45 24.96 30.28
C PRO A 450 -4.03 25.51 30.12
N ASN A 451 -3.92 26.82 29.92
CA ASN A 451 -2.64 27.51 29.82
C ASN A 451 -2.13 27.85 31.24
N PRO A 452 -0.86 27.57 31.60
CA PRO A 452 -0.31 27.88 32.93
C PRO A 452 -0.25 29.38 33.25
N PHE A 453 -0.31 30.26 32.25
CA PHE A 453 -0.36 31.72 32.39
C PHE A 453 -1.79 32.30 32.42
N GLY A 454 -2.81 31.42 32.40
CA GLY A 454 -4.22 31.77 32.34
C GLY A 454 -4.77 31.73 30.92
N GLY A 455 -6.00 31.20 30.75
CA GLY A 455 -6.63 30.98 29.44
C GLY A 455 -6.63 29.51 29.02
N ASN A 456 -6.98 29.25 27.75
CA ASN A 456 -6.97 27.92 27.16
C ASN A 456 -6.28 27.94 25.78
N ASP A 457 -5.36 27.00 25.57
CA ASP A 457 -4.74 26.75 24.27
C ASP A 457 -5.65 25.80 23.47
N GLN A 458 -5.80 26.01 22.17
CA GLN A 458 -6.59 25.13 21.31
C GLN A 458 -5.71 24.31 20.39
N PHE A 459 -5.85 23.00 20.49
CA PHE A 459 -5.27 22.02 19.59
C PHE A 459 -6.30 21.49 18.62
N SER A 460 -5.93 21.40 17.35
CA SER A 460 -6.72 20.79 16.29
C SER A 460 -5.84 19.92 15.41
N THR A 461 -6.26 18.69 15.13
CA THR A 461 -5.59 17.78 14.19
C THR A 461 -6.62 16.98 13.41
N THR A 462 -6.31 16.60 12.18
CA THR A 462 -7.10 15.62 11.41
C THR A 462 -6.42 14.26 11.43
N VAL A 463 -7.22 13.19 11.54
CA VAL A 463 -6.72 11.82 11.61
C VAL A 463 -7.09 11.10 10.33
N HIS A 464 -6.13 10.95 9.43
CA HIS A 464 -6.25 10.07 8.27
C HIS A 464 -5.03 9.16 8.14
N ASP A 465 -5.22 7.96 7.60
CA ASP A 465 -4.21 6.91 7.52
C ASP A 465 -4.24 6.21 6.15
N HIS A 466 -3.06 5.88 5.64
CA HIS A 466 -2.85 5.09 4.45
C HIS A 466 -2.27 3.74 4.87
N VAL A 467 -3.12 2.71 4.87
CA VAL A 467 -2.77 1.37 5.35
C VAL A 467 -2.59 0.42 4.18
N ILE A 468 -1.47 -0.30 4.17
CA ILE A 468 -1.23 -1.38 3.21
C ILE A 468 -0.95 -2.66 3.96
N ARG A 469 -1.69 -3.69 3.60
CA ARG A 469 -1.70 -4.93 4.35
C ARG A 469 -1.78 -6.14 3.44
N VAL A 470 -1.20 -7.22 3.93
CA VAL A 470 -1.38 -8.56 3.40
C VAL A 470 -2.21 -9.38 4.38
N GLY A 471 -3.05 -10.27 3.87
CA GLY A 471 -3.91 -11.10 4.69
C GLY A 471 -4.06 -12.51 4.16
N LEU A 472 -4.36 -13.43 5.06
CA LEU A 472 -4.75 -14.80 4.72
C LEU A 472 -6.17 -15.02 5.19
N ASN A 473 -7.03 -15.50 4.28
CA ASN A 473 -8.40 -15.87 4.59
C ASN A 473 -8.60 -17.37 4.44
N TYR A 474 -9.42 -17.91 5.33
CA TYR A 474 -9.95 -19.25 5.29
C TYR A 474 -11.45 -19.20 5.01
N LYS A 475 -11.88 -19.85 3.94
CA LYS A 475 -13.29 -19.98 3.54
C LYS A 475 -14.02 -20.93 4.49
N VAL A 476 -15.09 -20.45 5.12
CA VAL A 476 -15.92 -21.16 6.09
C VAL A 476 -17.21 -21.61 5.40
N GLY A 477 -17.18 -22.79 4.80
CA GLY A 477 -18.31 -23.39 4.08
C GLY A 477 -17.94 -23.88 2.67
N PRO A 478 -18.80 -24.70 2.03
CA PRO A 478 -18.59 -25.17 0.65
C PRO A 478 -18.51 -24.01 -0.37
#